data_AF-A0A2H4S7E7-F1
#
_entry.id   AF-A0A2H4S7E7-F1
#
_cell.length_a   1.000
_cell.length_b   1.000
_cell.length_c   1.000
_cell.angle_alpha   90.00
_cell.angle_beta   90.00
_cell.angle_gamma   90.00
#
_symmetry.space_group_name_H-M   'P 1'
#
loop_
_entity.id
_entity.type
_entity.pdbx_description
1 polymer ?
#
loop_
_entity_poly.entity_id
_entity_poly.type
_entity_poly.pdbx_seq_one_letter_code
_entity_poly.pdbx_strand_id
1 'polypeptide(L)'
;MNNEGGLSARFDWTHGTAKTIIPPPHQPTFPRCDLQGVSPNELRRIQQLHMHFELELESAEEERRVVDAKIQRLRKQKRLWLEKMVRAVARGLDNVDDLERLEREEADEAGRASGVLPTPCENLDPNTILEDSSVQARMAGITERKGEDVRTAINIAADGDILLVVGPEKLKIKVQSLILKAVSKPFSVMLGPNWKEGHQQLTAGVLKELPLPDDNAVGMKYLCAVLHHQNHMIPTALPVHDILSIGVMADKYDFVDAFTFTSTAWLLPGDRKANDLVVLAAAAALFRNAQSFKATTKALILDYGGSYLDLVNQELESALDWRVVCRSYELLHRRTLLTERDFLEEQRNRARLELAEILIQGFNSGSCCHRCGWSSKYAYAYLQSLEKANLWPTSIRNISKAIEQAGNMPQSIPTEPSVACQYERNHTVPQYNRDRGGRVELLMERIGLCLHCVRSGSTNSNYCERTHE
;
A
#
# COMPACT_ATOMS: atom_id res chain seq x y z
N MET A 1 103.00 11.55 35.13
CA MET A 1 103.62 11.44 33.80
C MET A 1 102.45 11.40 32.81
N ASN A 2 101.98 12.54 32.30
CA ASN A 2 102.49 13.27 31.10
C ASN A 2 102.47 12.31 29.89
N ASN A 3 101.84 12.56 28.74
CA ASN A 3 101.48 13.75 27.96
C ASN A 3 100.27 13.37 27.05
N GLU A 4 99.27 14.22 26.82
CA GLU A 4 99.16 15.34 25.85
C GLU A 4 99.25 14.99 24.35
N GLY A 5 98.22 15.46 23.61
CA GLY A 5 98.19 15.76 22.16
C GLY A 5 97.37 14.78 21.31
N GLY A 6 96.33 15.12 20.56
CA GLY A 6 95.75 16.40 20.12
C GLY A 6 95.34 16.32 18.63
N LEU A 7 94.11 16.78 18.32
CA LEU A 7 93.58 17.24 17.01
C LEU A 7 93.32 16.16 15.93
N SER A 8 92.24 16.14 15.12
CA SER A 8 91.27 17.14 14.65
C SER A 8 90.05 16.42 14.04
N ALA A 9 88.84 16.99 14.14
CA ALA A 9 87.95 17.32 13.02
C ALA A 9 86.46 17.35 13.44
N ARG A 10 85.84 18.52 13.23
CA ARG A 10 84.38 18.74 13.15
C ARG A 10 83.76 17.85 12.06
N PHE A 11 82.53 17.39 12.26
CA PHE A 11 81.36 17.39 11.35
C PHE A 11 80.30 16.47 12.00
N ASP A 12 79.28 17.00 12.65
CA ASP A 12 77.99 17.52 12.13
C ASP A 12 76.88 16.45 12.19
N TRP A 13 75.70 16.94 12.56
CA TRP A 13 74.61 16.22 13.21
C TRP A 13 73.82 15.35 12.24
N THR A 14 73.37 14.18 12.70
CA THR A 14 71.95 13.79 12.63
C THR A 14 71.68 12.55 13.50
N HIS A 15 70.49 12.54 14.08
CA HIS A 15 70.14 11.85 15.31
C HIS A 15 70.06 10.31 15.21
N GLY A 16 70.71 9.64 16.15
CA GLY A 16 70.54 8.22 16.46
C GLY A 16 70.45 8.00 17.98
N THR A 17 69.22 7.76 18.44
CA THR A 17 68.79 6.96 19.61
C THR A 17 69.71 6.80 20.84
N ALA A 18 69.19 7.19 22.01
CA ALA A 18 68.72 6.23 23.03
C ALA A 18 68.39 6.96 24.34
N LYS A 19 67.10 7.05 24.69
CA LYS A 19 66.66 7.15 26.08
C LYS A 19 65.51 6.19 26.33
N THR A 20 65.77 5.29 27.26
CA THR A 20 64.88 4.29 27.82
C THR A 20 63.67 4.95 28.48
N ILE A 21 62.46 4.62 28.05
CA ILE A 21 61.20 4.98 28.75
C ILE A 21 60.26 3.78 28.67
N ILE A 22 60.03 3.18 29.84
CA ILE A 22 58.81 2.53 30.39
C ILE A 22 57.80 1.98 29.36
N PRO A 23 57.46 0.67 29.38
CA PRO A 23 56.48 0.11 28.46
C PRO A 23 55.05 0.62 28.79
N PRO A 24 54.25 1.01 27.78
CA PRO A 24 52.86 1.37 27.97
C PRO A 24 52.00 0.12 28.28
N PRO A 25 50.85 0.28 28.96
CA PRO A 25 49.93 -0.82 29.23
C PRO A 25 49.38 -1.39 27.91
N HIS A 26 49.24 -2.71 27.87
CA HIS A 26 48.66 -3.46 26.76
C HIS A 26 47.38 -2.79 26.23
N GLN A 27 47.45 -2.28 25.00
CA GLN A 27 46.24 -2.10 24.20
C GLN A 27 45.63 -3.49 24.01
N PRO A 28 44.32 -3.69 24.27
CA PRO A 28 43.65 -4.87 23.76
C PRO A 28 43.76 -4.82 22.24
N THR A 29 44.56 -5.73 21.68
CA THR A 29 44.51 -6.03 20.26
C THR A 29 43.11 -6.54 19.99
N PHE A 30 42.25 -5.69 19.45
CA PHE A 30 41.05 -6.18 18.77
C PHE A 30 41.52 -7.25 17.79
N PRO A 31 40.92 -8.45 17.77
CA PRO A 31 41.20 -9.39 16.71
C PRO A 31 40.94 -8.63 15.41
N ARG A 32 41.97 -8.55 14.55
CA ARG A 32 41.80 -8.02 13.20
C ARG A 32 40.56 -8.69 12.66
N CYS A 33 39.56 -7.87 12.40
CA CYS A 33 38.39 -8.29 11.69
C CYS A 33 38.88 -8.72 10.31
N ASP A 34 38.99 -10.02 10.08
CA ASP A 34 39.22 -10.63 8.76
C ASP A 34 37.96 -10.47 7.89
N LEU A 35 37.34 -9.29 7.89
CA LEU A 35 36.50 -8.87 6.79
C LEU A 35 37.47 -8.53 5.66
N GLN A 36 37.91 -9.55 4.93
CA GLN A 36 38.35 -9.37 3.56
C GLN A 36 37.22 -8.64 2.84
N GLY A 37 37.39 -7.33 2.68
CA GLY A 37 36.53 -6.55 1.81
C GLY A 37 36.51 -7.22 0.44
N VAL A 38 35.32 -7.24 -0.18
CA VAL A 38 35.07 -7.87 -1.48
C VAL A 38 36.20 -7.51 -2.43
N SER A 39 36.92 -8.52 -2.92
CA SER A 39 38.12 -8.27 -3.73
C SER A 39 37.72 -7.53 -5.03
N PRO A 40 38.61 -6.75 -5.67
CA PRO A 40 38.30 -6.09 -6.94
C PRO A 40 37.81 -7.05 -8.04
N ASN A 41 38.23 -8.32 -7.99
CA ASN A 41 37.74 -9.37 -8.89
C ASN A 41 36.32 -9.82 -8.57
N GLU A 42 35.97 -9.84 -7.29
CA GLU A 42 34.66 -10.25 -6.81
C GLU A 42 33.64 -9.12 -7.00
N LEU A 43 34.04 -7.85 -6.83
CA LEU A 43 33.25 -6.70 -7.25
C LEU A 43 32.96 -6.73 -8.75
N ARG A 44 33.94 -7.08 -9.59
CA ARG A 44 33.73 -7.25 -11.03
C ARG A 44 32.73 -8.38 -11.34
N ARG A 45 32.78 -9.50 -10.62
CA ARG A 45 31.81 -10.59 -10.79
C ARG A 45 30.41 -10.16 -10.36
N ILE A 46 30.28 -9.47 -9.23
CA ILE A 46 28.99 -8.93 -8.75
C ILE A 46 28.43 -7.94 -9.78
N GLN A 47 29.27 -7.07 -10.34
CA GLN A 47 28.86 -6.14 -11.40
C GLN A 47 28.38 -6.89 -12.66
N GLN A 48 29.08 -7.94 -13.08
CA GLN A 48 28.66 -8.76 -14.22
C GLN A 48 27.34 -9.50 -13.96
N LEU A 49 27.18 -10.07 -12.77
CA LEU A 49 25.93 -10.72 -12.34
C LEU A 49 24.77 -9.72 -12.28
N HIS A 50 25.02 -8.52 -11.76
CA HIS A 50 24.01 -7.47 -11.71
C HIS A 50 23.57 -7.07 -13.13
N MET A 51 24.50 -6.82 -14.06
CA MET A 51 24.16 -6.52 -15.45
C MET A 51 23.41 -7.68 -16.13
N HIS A 52 23.77 -8.93 -15.83
CA HIS A 52 23.05 -10.10 -16.34
C HIS A 52 21.60 -10.13 -15.84
N PHE A 53 21.38 -9.96 -14.54
CA PHE A 53 20.03 -9.92 -13.98
C PHE A 53 19.22 -8.71 -14.45
N GLU A 54 19.85 -7.55 -14.69
CA GLU A 54 19.16 -6.41 -15.30
C GLU A 54 18.64 -6.74 -16.71
N LEU A 55 19.46 -7.41 -17.53
CA LEU A 55 19.05 -7.84 -18.88
C LEU A 55 17.94 -8.91 -18.84
N GLU A 56 18.03 -9.89 -17.94
CA GLU A 56 16.98 -10.88 -17.75
C GLU A 56 15.67 -10.25 -17.28
N LEU A 57 15.75 -9.27 -16.36
CA LEU A 57 14.60 -8.54 -15.88
C LEU A 57 13.95 -7.73 -17.02
N GLU A 58 14.74 -7.02 -17.82
CA GLU A 58 14.25 -6.27 -18.97
C GLU A 58 13.55 -7.18 -20.00
N SER A 59 14.12 -8.35 -20.28
CA SER A 59 13.50 -9.36 -21.16
C SER A 59 12.17 -9.87 -20.59
N ALA A 60 12.13 -10.22 -19.30
CA ALA A 60 10.92 -10.71 -18.65
C ALA A 60 9.82 -9.64 -18.57
N GLU A 61 10.19 -8.37 -18.39
CA GLU A 61 9.26 -7.25 -18.41
C GLU A 61 8.65 -7.04 -19.81
N GLU A 62 9.43 -7.20 -20.87
CA GLU A 62 8.92 -7.10 -22.24
C GLU A 62 7.97 -8.27 -22.57
N GLU A 63 8.31 -9.49 -22.15
CA GLU A 63 7.39 -10.64 -22.25
C GLU A 63 6.08 -10.38 -21.51
N ARG A 64 6.14 -9.81 -20.30
CA ARG A 64 4.95 -9.41 -19.53
C ARG A 64 4.12 -8.39 -20.30
N ARG A 65 4.73 -7.39 -20.94
CA ARG A 65 4.03 -6.38 -21.75
C ARG A 65 3.30 -7.02 -22.94
N VAL A 66 3.91 -7.98 -23.61
CA VAL A 66 3.28 -8.71 -24.72
C VAL A 66 2.05 -9.50 -24.23
N VAL A 67 2.17 -10.17 -23.08
CA VAL A 67 1.06 -10.88 -22.45
C VAL A 67 -0.06 -9.91 -22.03
N ASP A 68 0.27 -8.79 -21.39
CA ASP A 68 -0.70 -7.78 -20.98
C ASP A 68 -1.44 -7.17 -22.17
N ALA A 69 -0.72 -6.89 -23.27
CA ALA A 69 -1.33 -6.43 -24.52
C ALA A 69 -2.26 -7.49 -25.13
N LYS A 70 -1.91 -8.78 -25.04
CA LYS A 70 -2.81 -9.88 -25.43
C LYS A 70 -4.05 -9.93 -24.54
N ILE A 71 -3.90 -9.81 -23.22
CA ILE A 71 -5.02 -9.77 -22.26
C ILE A 71 -5.94 -8.59 -22.56
N GLN A 72 -5.41 -7.40 -22.81
CA GLN A 72 -6.21 -6.22 -23.15
C GLN A 72 -6.98 -6.40 -24.46
N ARG A 73 -6.35 -6.98 -25.49
CA ARG A 73 -7.02 -7.33 -26.76
C ARG A 73 -8.16 -8.31 -26.53
N LEU A 74 -7.93 -9.39 -25.77
CA LEU A 74 -8.96 -10.38 -25.43
C LEU A 74 -10.10 -9.77 -24.61
N ARG A 75 -9.79 -8.90 -23.64
CA ARG A 75 -10.82 -8.15 -22.89
C ARG A 75 -11.66 -7.27 -23.81
N LYS A 76 -11.04 -6.58 -24.77
CA LYS A 76 -11.76 -5.77 -25.78
C LYS A 76 -12.64 -6.64 -26.68
N GLN A 77 -12.13 -7.75 -27.19
CA GLN A 77 -12.90 -8.70 -28.01
C GLN A 77 -14.08 -9.28 -27.22
N LYS A 78 -13.87 -9.68 -25.96
CA LYS A 78 -14.92 -10.18 -25.07
C LYS A 78 -16.03 -9.14 -24.86
N ARG A 79 -15.69 -7.87 -24.64
CA ARG A 79 -16.67 -6.78 -24.52
C ARG A 79 -17.48 -6.58 -25.81
N LEU A 80 -16.79 -6.49 -26.96
CA LEU A 80 -17.45 -6.34 -28.25
C LEU A 80 -18.37 -7.52 -28.58
N TRP A 81 -17.94 -8.74 -28.23
CA TRP A 81 -18.75 -9.94 -28.44
C TRP A 81 -19.99 -9.95 -27.53
N LEU A 82 -19.85 -9.54 -26.27
CA LEU A 82 -20.99 -9.38 -25.36
C LEU A 82 -21.98 -8.32 -25.88
N GLU A 83 -21.50 -7.17 -26.35
CA GLU A 83 -22.34 -6.13 -26.96
C GLU A 83 -23.09 -6.64 -28.20
N LYS A 84 -22.43 -7.44 -29.05
CA LYS A 84 -23.08 -8.10 -30.20
C LYS A 84 -24.16 -9.08 -29.74
N MET A 85 -23.87 -9.93 -28.77
CA MET A 85 -24.88 -10.86 -28.22
C MET A 85 -26.08 -10.14 -27.63
N VAL A 86 -25.86 -9.09 -26.83
CA VAL A 86 -26.94 -8.31 -26.23
C VAL A 86 -27.82 -7.67 -27.32
N ARG A 87 -27.23 -7.18 -28.42
CA ARG A 87 -27.98 -6.68 -29.58
C ARG A 87 -28.77 -7.77 -30.29
N ALA A 88 -28.20 -8.96 -30.50
CA ALA A 88 -28.89 -10.10 -31.12
C ALA A 88 -30.12 -10.50 -30.29
N VAL A 89 -29.94 -10.66 -28.98
CA VAL A 89 -31.03 -10.99 -28.05
C VAL A 89 -32.09 -9.90 -28.00
N ALA A 90 -31.71 -8.62 -28.03
CA ALA A 90 -32.65 -7.49 -28.08
C ALA A 90 -33.51 -7.48 -29.36
N ARG A 91 -32.99 -8.02 -30.46
CA ARG A 91 -33.72 -8.21 -31.72
C ARG A 91 -34.41 -9.58 -31.85
N GLY A 92 -34.36 -10.42 -30.81
CA GLY A 92 -35.01 -11.74 -30.80
C GLY A 92 -34.27 -12.82 -31.59
N LEU A 93 -32.98 -12.62 -31.86
CA LEU A 93 -32.13 -13.54 -32.63
C LEU A 93 -31.32 -14.43 -31.67
N ASP A 94 -31.26 -15.72 -31.99
CA ASP A 94 -30.47 -16.73 -31.28
C ASP A 94 -29.07 -16.93 -31.90
N ASN A 95 -28.82 -16.33 -33.07
CA ASN A 95 -27.56 -16.39 -33.80
C ASN A 95 -27.01 -14.99 -34.12
N VAL A 96 -25.71 -14.79 -33.86
CA VAL A 96 -25.01 -13.51 -34.11
C VAL A 96 -24.77 -13.27 -35.60
N ASP A 97 -24.69 -14.32 -36.42
CA ASP A 97 -24.55 -14.17 -37.88
C ASP A 97 -25.83 -13.60 -38.51
N ASP A 98 -26.98 -13.91 -37.91
CA ASP A 98 -28.27 -13.39 -38.36
C ASP A 98 -28.45 -11.92 -37.96
N LEU A 99 -27.81 -11.47 -36.87
CA LEU A 99 -27.72 -10.05 -36.53
C LEU A 99 -26.94 -9.26 -37.59
N GLU A 100 -25.80 -9.79 -38.05
CA GLU A 100 -25.00 -9.10 -39.08
C GLU A 100 -25.70 -9.07 -40.44
N ARG A 101 -26.48 -10.10 -40.77
CA ARG A 101 -27.30 -10.12 -41.98
C ARG A 101 -28.40 -9.07 -41.93
N LEU A 102 -29.13 -9.00 -40.81
CA LEU A 102 -30.19 -8.01 -40.61
C LEU A 102 -29.66 -6.58 -40.55
N GLU A 103 -28.51 -6.33 -39.92
CA GLU A 103 -27.91 -4.99 -39.91
C GLU A 103 -27.47 -4.54 -41.32
N ARG A 104 -27.07 -5.47 -42.20
CA ARG A 104 -26.80 -5.15 -43.61
C ARG A 104 -28.08 -4.88 -44.41
N GLU A 105 -29.12 -5.67 -44.20
CA GLU A 105 -30.42 -5.47 -44.86
C GLU A 105 -31.06 -4.14 -44.43
N GLU A 106 -31.03 -3.80 -43.14
CA GLU A 106 -31.47 -2.50 -42.59
C GLU A 106 -30.67 -1.32 -43.18
N ALA A 107 -29.35 -1.48 -43.35
CA ALA A 107 -28.49 -0.46 -43.94
C ALA A 107 -28.75 -0.27 -45.45
N ASP A 108 -29.01 -1.35 -46.19
CA ASP A 108 -29.36 -1.31 -47.61
C ASP A 108 -30.74 -0.69 -47.84
N GLU A 109 -31.71 -0.95 -46.95
CA GLU A 109 -33.03 -0.31 -46.97
C GLU A 109 -32.95 1.18 -46.60
N ALA A 110 -32.14 1.55 -45.60
CA ALA A 110 -31.88 2.93 -45.25
C ALA A 110 -31.16 3.70 -46.38
N GLY A 111 -30.22 3.05 -47.07
CA GLY A 111 -29.53 3.60 -48.25
C GLY A 111 -30.48 3.83 -49.43
N ARG A 112 -31.42 2.90 -49.68
CA ARG A 112 -32.47 3.08 -50.70
C ARG A 112 -33.48 4.18 -50.35
N ALA A 113 -33.77 4.38 -49.06
CA ALA A 113 -34.66 5.45 -48.60
C ALA A 113 -34.02 6.85 -48.66
N SER A 114 -32.69 6.95 -48.57
CA SER A 114 -31.98 8.24 -48.49
C SER A 114 -31.34 8.74 -49.80
N GLY A 115 -31.34 7.96 -50.89
CA GLY A 115 -30.91 8.43 -52.21
C GLY A 115 -29.43 8.87 -52.33
N VAL A 116 -28.52 8.30 -51.53
CA VAL A 116 -27.08 8.63 -51.58
C VAL A 116 -26.29 7.35 -51.84
N LEU A 117 -25.42 7.37 -52.87
CA LEU A 117 -24.48 6.27 -53.18
C LEU A 117 -23.51 6.04 -52.01
N PRO A 118 -23.14 4.77 -51.69
CA PRO A 118 -22.15 4.51 -50.65
C PRO A 118 -20.74 4.86 -51.15
N THR A 119 -19.98 5.56 -50.31
CA THR A 119 -18.52 5.67 -50.44
C THR A 119 -17.85 4.44 -49.81
N PRO A 120 -16.73 3.94 -50.35
CA PRO A 120 -16.07 2.75 -49.83
C PRO A 120 -15.39 3.06 -48.49
N CYS A 121 -15.78 2.37 -47.42
CA CYS A 121 -14.98 2.35 -46.20
C CYS A 121 -13.82 1.36 -46.35
N GLU A 122 -12.64 1.85 -46.00
CA GLU A 122 -11.34 1.18 -46.09
C GLU A 122 -11.32 -0.15 -45.34
N ASN A 123 -10.81 -1.17 -46.03
CA ASN A 123 -10.43 -2.45 -45.46
C ASN A 123 -9.26 -2.25 -44.49
N LEU A 124 -9.42 -2.68 -43.24
CA LEU A 124 -8.31 -3.06 -42.39
C LEU A 124 -8.46 -4.56 -42.10
N ASP A 125 -7.76 -5.33 -42.92
CA ASP A 125 -7.53 -6.75 -42.75
C ASP A 125 -6.34 -6.96 -41.81
N PRO A 126 -6.49 -7.75 -40.73
CA PRO A 126 -5.36 -8.44 -40.17
C PRO A 126 -5.75 -9.90 -39.91
N ASN A 127 -5.45 -10.80 -40.84
CA ASN A 127 -4.50 -11.89 -40.57
C ASN A 127 -4.41 -12.86 -41.77
N THR A 128 -3.26 -12.82 -42.44
CA THR A 128 -2.74 -13.96 -43.19
C THR A 128 -1.73 -14.71 -42.31
N ILE A 129 -1.75 -16.03 -42.44
CA ILE A 129 -0.72 -17.03 -42.09
C ILE A 129 -1.06 -17.94 -40.88
N LEU A 130 -1.53 -19.14 -41.28
CA LEU A 130 -1.23 -20.51 -40.81
C LEU A 130 -1.46 -20.85 -39.33
N GLU A 131 -2.39 -21.77 -39.07
CA GLU A 131 -2.08 -23.19 -38.79
C GLU A 131 -3.34 -24.05 -38.58
N ASP A 132 -3.08 -25.35 -38.50
CA ASP A 132 -3.84 -26.54 -38.86
C ASP A 132 -5.11 -26.93 -38.06
N SER A 133 -5.99 -27.60 -38.80
CA SER A 133 -6.91 -28.72 -38.53
C SER A 133 -7.53 -29.06 -37.14
N SER A 134 -8.84 -29.34 -37.23
CA SER A 134 -9.68 -30.26 -36.41
C SER A 134 -10.08 -29.76 -35.01
N VAL A 135 -11.33 -29.82 -34.56
CA VAL A 135 -12.31 -30.91 -34.62
C VAL A 135 -13.74 -30.35 -34.58
N GLN A 136 -14.64 -30.95 -35.36
CA GLN A 136 -16.07 -30.67 -35.43
C GLN A 136 -16.89 -31.38 -34.32
N ALA A 137 -17.95 -30.67 -33.90
CA ALA A 137 -19.34 -31.11 -33.74
C ALA A 137 -19.92 -31.56 -32.37
N ARG A 138 -21.19 -31.13 -32.21
CA ARG A 138 -22.32 -31.61 -31.38
C ARG A 138 -22.40 -30.99 -29.97
N MET A 139 -23.52 -30.45 -29.49
CA MET A 139 -24.92 -30.89 -29.62
C MET A 139 -25.94 -29.75 -29.54
N ALA A 140 -27.05 -29.95 -30.24
CA ALA A 140 -28.29 -29.18 -30.14
C ALA A 140 -29.11 -29.59 -28.89
N GLY A 141 -29.92 -28.65 -28.41
CA GLY A 141 -31.22 -28.94 -27.79
C GLY A 141 -31.28 -28.74 -26.28
N ILE A 142 -31.67 -27.53 -25.84
CA ILE A 142 -32.54 -27.38 -24.67
C ILE A 142 -33.59 -26.31 -24.99
N THR A 143 -34.80 -26.81 -25.17
CA THR A 143 -36.07 -26.09 -25.18
C THR A 143 -36.30 -25.33 -23.88
N GLU A 144 -36.95 -24.19 -24.04
CA GLU A 144 -37.61 -23.31 -23.07
C GLU A 144 -37.85 -23.89 -21.66
N ARG A 145 -37.32 -23.22 -20.64
CA ARG A 145 -37.87 -23.22 -19.28
C ARG A 145 -37.98 -21.78 -18.78
N LYS A 146 -39.13 -21.18 -19.04
CA LYS A 146 -39.57 -19.88 -18.53
C LYS A 146 -40.42 -20.17 -17.29
N GLY A 147 -39.98 -19.74 -16.10
CA GLY A 147 -40.85 -19.73 -14.91
C GLY A 147 -40.25 -20.11 -13.55
N GLU A 148 -38.94 -20.33 -13.41
CA GLU A 148 -38.37 -20.83 -12.13
C GLU A 148 -37.34 -19.89 -11.45
N ASP A 149 -36.96 -18.79 -12.09
CA ASP A 149 -35.74 -18.02 -11.75
C ASP A 149 -35.93 -16.85 -10.75
N VAL A 150 -37.13 -16.66 -10.20
CA VAL A 150 -37.39 -15.59 -9.20
C VAL A 150 -37.19 -16.07 -7.75
N ARG A 151 -37.19 -17.39 -7.50
CA ARG A 151 -37.06 -17.95 -6.14
C ARG A 151 -35.62 -18.01 -5.61
N THR A 152 -34.62 -17.83 -6.47
CA THR A 152 -33.19 -17.91 -6.13
C THR A 152 -32.56 -16.55 -5.83
N ALA A 153 -33.30 -15.45 -6.01
CA ALA A 153 -32.78 -14.11 -5.78
C ALA A 153 -32.71 -13.77 -4.28
N ILE A 154 -31.60 -13.15 -3.86
CA ILE A 154 -31.47 -12.61 -2.51
C ILE A 154 -32.34 -11.36 -2.42
N ASN A 155 -33.35 -11.41 -1.56
CA ASN A 155 -34.27 -10.30 -1.35
C ASN A 155 -33.72 -9.35 -0.27
N ILE A 156 -33.06 -8.28 -0.69
CA ILE A 156 -32.64 -7.20 0.22
C ILE A 156 -33.80 -6.24 0.47
N ALA A 157 -34.59 -5.92 -0.56
CA ALA A 157 -35.82 -5.16 -0.45
C ALA A 157 -37.01 -6.02 -0.90
N ALA A 158 -37.99 -6.24 -0.01
CA ALA A 158 -39.17 -7.03 -0.32
C ALA A 158 -39.98 -6.41 -1.48
N ASP A 159 -40.08 -5.09 -1.48
CA ASP A 159 -40.70 -4.22 -2.49
C ASP A 159 -39.73 -3.75 -3.59
N GLY A 160 -38.55 -4.37 -3.69
CA GLY A 160 -37.56 -4.01 -4.69
C GLY A 160 -38.10 -4.07 -6.13
N ASP A 161 -37.73 -3.07 -6.93
CA ASP A 161 -38.18 -2.83 -8.31
C ASP A 161 -37.10 -3.17 -9.35
N ILE A 162 -35.88 -3.52 -8.90
CA ILE A 162 -34.77 -3.90 -9.75
C ILE A 162 -34.01 -5.10 -9.18
N LEU A 163 -33.38 -5.86 -10.08
CA LEU A 163 -32.66 -7.08 -9.81
C LEU A 163 -31.24 -6.96 -10.36
N LEU A 164 -30.26 -6.79 -9.47
CA LEU A 164 -28.85 -6.73 -9.86
C LEU A 164 -28.38 -8.16 -10.16
N VAL A 165 -27.76 -8.37 -11.32
CA VAL A 165 -27.18 -9.67 -11.73
C VAL A 165 -25.67 -9.52 -11.67
N VAL A 166 -25.07 -9.96 -10.57
CA VAL A 166 -23.71 -9.56 -10.19
C VAL A 166 -22.72 -10.71 -10.34
N GLY A 167 -21.53 -10.39 -10.86
CA GLY A 167 -20.41 -11.30 -10.97
C GLY A 167 -20.57 -12.39 -12.04
N PRO A 168 -19.51 -13.19 -12.30
CA PRO A 168 -19.56 -14.34 -13.20
C PRO A 168 -20.56 -15.42 -12.74
N GLU A 169 -20.84 -15.50 -11.44
CA GLU A 169 -21.83 -16.35 -10.80
C GLU A 169 -23.28 -15.92 -11.09
N LYS A 170 -23.49 -14.71 -11.63
CA LYS A 170 -24.81 -14.13 -11.92
C LYS A 170 -25.72 -14.11 -10.70
N LEU A 171 -25.16 -13.75 -9.54
CA LEU A 171 -25.94 -13.66 -8.31
C LEU A 171 -27.02 -12.58 -8.46
N LYS A 172 -28.27 -13.00 -8.26
CA LYS A 172 -29.45 -12.17 -8.38
C LYS A 172 -29.77 -11.50 -7.04
N ILE A 173 -29.73 -10.16 -7.00
CA ILE A 173 -29.96 -9.38 -5.78
C ILE A 173 -31.12 -8.40 -6.02
N LYS A 174 -32.23 -8.58 -5.31
CA LYS A 174 -33.41 -7.71 -5.43
C LYS A 174 -33.30 -6.51 -4.48
N VAL A 175 -33.34 -5.31 -5.04
CA VAL A 175 -33.10 -4.03 -4.35
C VAL A 175 -34.07 -2.96 -4.83
N GLN A 176 -34.07 -1.80 -4.16
CA GLN A 176 -34.88 -0.64 -4.55
C GLN A 176 -34.03 0.37 -5.31
N SER A 177 -34.39 0.64 -6.56
CA SER A 177 -33.68 1.51 -7.48
C SER A 177 -33.60 2.95 -6.96
N LEU A 178 -34.64 3.42 -6.27
CA LEU A 178 -34.72 4.77 -5.71
C LEU A 178 -33.57 5.04 -4.73
N ILE A 179 -33.28 4.09 -3.84
CA ILE A 179 -32.20 4.21 -2.85
C ILE A 179 -30.85 4.29 -3.57
N LEU A 180 -30.60 3.40 -4.52
CA LEU A 180 -29.35 3.41 -5.30
C LEU A 180 -29.14 4.72 -6.06
N LYS A 181 -30.19 5.27 -6.69
CA LYS A 181 -30.10 6.56 -7.40
C LYS A 181 -29.86 7.74 -6.46
N ALA A 182 -30.48 7.72 -5.28
CA ALA A 182 -30.37 8.80 -4.31
C ALA A 182 -28.95 8.91 -3.73
N VAL A 183 -28.27 7.77 -3.54
CA VAL A 183 -26.96 7.70 -2.88
C VAL A 183 -25.78 7.50 -3.84
N SER A 184 -26.02 7.26 -5.13
CA SER A 184 -24.96 7.10 -6.14
C SER A 184 -25.27 7.82 -7.44
N LYS A 185 -24.35 8.69 -7.84
CA LYS A 185 -24.40 9.38 -9.12
C LYS A 185 -24.30 8.40 -10.31
N PRO A 186 -23.37 7.43 -10.35
CA PRO A 186 -23.37 6.37 -11.36
C PRO A 186 -24.71 5.64 -11.50
N PHE A 187 -25.32 5.21 -10.40
CA PHE A 187 -26.63 4.54 -10.45
C PHE A 187 -27.76 5.49 -10.86
N SER A 188 -27.71 6.76 -10.47
CA SER A 188 -28.64 7.78 -10.96
C SER A 188 -28.58 7.94 -12.48
N VAL A 189 -27.39 7.83 -13.08
CA VAL A 189 -27.21 7.90 -14.54
C VAL A 189 -27.68 6.60 -15.19
N MET A 190 -27.19 5.44 -14.75
CA MET A 190 -27.52 4.13 -15.30
C MET A 190 -29.02 3.83 -15.25
N LEU A 191 -29.70 4.30 -14.21
CA LEU A 191 -31.14 4.08 -14.02
C LEU A 191 -31.97 5.31 -14.37
N GLY A 192 -31.35 6.33 -14.95
CA GLY A 192 -31.98 7.57 -15.39
C GLY A 192 -32.72 7.40 -16.72
N PRO A 193 -33.61 8.35 -17.06
CA PRO A 193 -34.49 8.26 -18.22
C PRO A 193 -33.76 8.41 -19.56
N ASN A 194 -32.43 8.44 -19.60
CA ASN A 194 -31.65 8.54 -20.85
C ASN A 194 -31.00 7.21 -21.25
N TRP A 195 -31.09 6.20 -20.39
CA TRP A 195 -30.49 4.88 -20.59
C TRP A 195 -31.58 3.83 -20.86
N LYS A 196 -31.26 2.76 -21.60
CA LYS A 196 -32.23 1.70 -21.98
C LYS A 196 -32.85 1.08 -20.73
N GLU A 197 -32.03 0.95 -19.71
CA GLU A 197 -32.38 0.55 -18.37
C GLU A 197 -33.49 1.46 -17.81
N GLY A 198 -33.38 2.79 -17.89
CA GLY A 198 -34.40 3.71 -17.38
C GLY A 198 -35.71 3.77 -18.17
N HIS A 199 -35.73 3.32 -19.43
CA HIS A 199 -36.88 3.43 -20.36
C HIS A 199 -37.82 2.22 -20.38
N GLN A 200 -37.41 1.05 -19.89
CA GLN A 200 -38.27 -0.13 -19.92
C GLN A 200 -39.39 0.00 -18.89
N GLN A 201 -40.56 0.42 -19.37
CA GLN A 201 -41.81 0.43 -18.64
C GLN A 201 -42.12 -1.02 -18.20
N LEU A 202 -42.45 -1.21 -16.92
CA LEU A 202 -42.78 -2.51 -16.33
C LEU A 202 -43.84 -3.22 -17.16
N THR A 203 -43.46 -4.20 -17.97
CA THR A 203 -44.40 -5.20 -18.47
C THR A 203 -44.83 -6.01 -17.26
N ALA A 204 -46.13 -6.05 -16.98
CA ALA A 204 -46.69 -6.59 -15.74
C ALA A 204 -46.04 -7.93 -15.34
N GLY A 205 -45.28 -7.92 -14.23
CA GLY A 205 -44.72 -9.12 -13.60
C GLY A 205 -43.23 -9.40 -13.81
N VAL A 206 -42.49 -8.64 -14.62
CA VAL A 206 -41.04 -8.86 -14.83
C VAL A 206 -40.21 -7.77 -14.14
N LEU A 207 -39.40 -8.16 -13.15
CA LEU A 207 -38.42 -7.26 -12.52
C LEU A 207 -37.31 -6.92 -13.51
N LYS A 208 -36.89 -5.66 -13.51
CA LYS A 208 -35.81 -5.19 -14.37
C LYS A 208 -34.47 -5.74 -13.91
N GLU A 209 -33.73 -6.38 -14.80
CA GLU A 209 -32.38 -6.88 -14.51
C GLU A 209 -31.32 -5.83 -14.89
N LEU A 210 -30.33 -5.60 -14.00
CA LEU A 210 -29.14 -4.79 -14.29
C LEU A 210 -27.90 -5.69 -14.20
N PRO A 211 -27.23 -6.00 -15.34
CA PRO A 211 -26.05 -6.84 -15.33
C PRO A 211 -24.80 -6.09 -14.84
N LEU A 212 -24.13 -6.66 -13.85
CA LEU A 212 -22.87 -6.17 -13.24
C LEU A 212 -21.83 -7.30 -13.20
N PRO A 213 -21.40 -7.82 -14.36
CA PRO A 213 -20.66 -9.09 -14.46
C PRO A 213 -19.22 -9.03 -13.94
N ASP A 214 -18.64 -7.83 -13.83
CA ASP A 214 -17.26 -7.61 -13.39
C ASP A 214 -17.16 -7.30 -11.89
N ASP A 215 -18.30 -7.23 -11.18
CA ASP A 215 -18.36 -6.87 -9.76
C ASP A 215 -18.39 -8.09 -8.84
N ASN A 216 -17.84 -7.94 -7.63
CA ASN A 216 -17.86 -8.98 -6.61
C ASN A 216 -19.26 -9.10 -6.00
N ALA A 217 -19.95 -10.24 -6.17
CA ALA A 217 -21.33 -10.33 -5.72
C ALA A 217 -21.49 -10.39 -4.20
N VAL A 218 -20.52 -10.93 -3.47
CA VAL A 218 -20.55 -10.96 -1.99
C VAL A 218 -20.47 -9.53 -1.44
N GLY A 219 -19.52 -8.73 -1.93
CA GLY A 219 -19.42 -7.33 -1.54
C GLY A 219 -20.63 -6.51 -1.99
N MET A 220 -21.18 -6.75 -3.20
CA MET A 220 -22.37 -6.03 -3.68
C MET A 220 -23.59 -6.36 -2.83
N LYS A 221 -23.74 -7.61 -2.38
CA LYS A 221 -24.76 -8.03 -1.42
C LYS A 221 -24.67 -7.24 -0.12
N TYR A 222 -23.49 -7.17 0.50
CA TYR A 222 -23.32 -6.44 1.76
C TYR A 222 -23.45 -4.93 1.57
N LEU A 223 -22.95 -4.40 0.45
CA LEU A 223 -23.09 -3.00 0.10
C LEU A 223 -24.58 -2.62 0.03
N CYS A 224 -25.37 -3.39 -0.71
CA CYS A 224 -26.81 -3.18 -0.80
C CYS A 224 -27.50 -3.38 0.56
N ALA A 225 -27.08 -4.36 1.37
CA ALA A 225 -27.63 -4.56 2.71
C ALA A 225 -27.46 -3.31 3.59
N VAL A 226 -26.30 -2.65 3.55
CA VAL A 226 -26.07 -1.38 4.26
C VAL A 226 -26.98 -0.27 3.73
N LEU A 227 -27.02 -0.07 2.41
CA LEU A 227 -27.82 0.99 1.78
C LEU A 227 -29.32 0.85 2.06
N HIS A 228 -29.82 -0.38 2.18
CA HIS A 228 -31.22 -0.69 2.49
C HIS A 228 -31.50 -0.86 4.00
N HIS A 229 -30.55 -0.51 4.87
CA HIS A 229 -30.64 -0.66 6.33
C HIS A 229 -30.93 -2.10 6.81
N GLN A 230 -30.58 -3.10 6.00
CA GLN A 230 -30.73 -4.52 6.30
C GLN A 230 -29.49 -5.05 7.02
N ASN A 231 -29.06 -4.34 8.07
CA ASN A 231 -27.82 -4.62 8.81
C ASN A 231 -27.79 -6.05 9.42
N HIS A 232 -28.96 -6.65 9.67
CA HIS A 232 -29.08 -8.02 10.17
C HIS A 232 -28.54 -9.08 9.20
N MET A 233 -28.39 -8.76 7.90
CA MET A 233 -27.80 -9.65 6.89
C MET A 233 -26.27 -9.58 6.85
N ILE A 234 -25.68 -8.64 7.57
CA ILE A 234 -24.24 -8.42 7.61
C ILE A 234 -23.66 -9.21 8.78
N PRO A 235 -22.66 -10.08 8.55
CA PRO A 235 -21.96 -10.76 9.64
C PRO A 235 -21.38 -9.76 10.65
N THR A 236 -21.39 -10.12 11.92
CA THR A 236 -20.78 -9.30 13.00
C THR A 236 -19.30 -9.06 12.77
N ALA A 237 -18.60 -10.02 12.16
CA ALA A 237 -17.20 -9.90 11.76
C ALA A 237 -17.06 -10.22 10.27
N LEU A 238 -16.75 -9.20 9.47
CA LEU A 238 -16.46 -9.36 8.05
C LEU A 238 -14.98 -9.70 7.83
N PRO A 239 -14.66 -10.63 6.91
CA PRO A 239 -13.31 -10.82 6.41
C PRO A 239 -12.74 -9.52 5.82
N VAL A 240 -11.44 -9.28 5.99
CA VAL A 240 -10.79 -8.04 5.52
C VAL A 240 -10.86 -7.86 4.00
N HIS A 241 -10.83 -8.97 3.25
CA HIS A 241 -10.98 -8.98 1.78
C HIS A 241 -12.41 -8.61 1.34
N ASP A 242 -13.42 -8.99 2.11
CA ASP A 242 -14.80 -8.57 1.85
C ASP A 242 -14.95 -7.05 2.10
N ILE A 243 -14.32 -6.53 3.17
CA ILE A 243 -14.30 -5.09 3.46
C ILE A 243 -13.60 -4.32 2.32
N LEU A 244 -12.47 -4.81 1.82
CA LEU A 244 -11.78 -4.22 0.68
C LEU A 244 -12.65 -4.23 -0.57
N SER A 245 -13.29 -5.37 -0.88
CA SER A 245 -14.20 -5.51 -2.02
C SER A 245 -15.35 -4.50 -1.94
N ILE A 246 -15.98 -4.35 -0.76
CA ILE A 246 -17.02 -3.34 -0.55
C ILE A 246 -16.46 -1.93 -0.76
N GLY A 247 -15.24 -1.65 -0.27
CA GLY A 247 -14.56 -0.36 -0.48
C GLY A 247 -14.33 -0.05 -1.95
N VAL A 248 -13.87 -1.02 -2.75
CA VAL A 248 -13.67 -0.87 -4.21
C VAL A 248 -14.98 -0.49 -4.89
N MET A 249 -16.07 -1.18 -4.57
CA MET A 249 -17.38 -0.87 -5.14
C MET A 249 -17.94 0.45 -4.62
N ALA A 250 -17.71 0.79 -3.35
CA ALA A 250 -18.14 2.06 -2.80
C ALA A 250 -17.45 3.24 -3.49
N ASP A 251 -16.16 3.15 -3.80
CA ASP A 251 -15.46 4.17 -4.57
C ASP A 251 -15.89 4.16 -6.05
N LYS A 252 -15.96 2.99 -6.68
CA LYS A 252 -16.40 2.82 -8.09
C LYS A 252 -17.77 3.43 -8.37
N TYR A 253 -18.71 3.21 -7.47
CA TYR A 253 -20.10 3.65 -7.61
C TYR A 253 -20.42 4.91 -6.82
N ASP A 254 -19.44 5.56 -6.20
CA ASP A 254 -19.63 6.80 -5.44
C ASP A 254 -20.64 6.66 -4.27
N PHE A 255 -20.54 5.56 -3.53
CA PHE A 255 -21.30 5.31 -2.30
C PHE A 255 -20.54 5.71 -1.02
N VAL A 256 -19.37 6.32 -1.14
CA VAL A 256 -18.45 6.54 -0.02
C VAL A 256 -19.12 7.22 1.20
N ASP A 257 -19.96 8.22 0.95
CA ASP A 257 -20.67 8.96 2.01
C ASP A 257 -21.70 8.09 2.76
N ALA A 258 -22.29 7.09 2.10
CA ALA A 258 -23.20 6.16 2.77
C ALA A 258 -22.48 5.23 3.76
N PHE A 259 -21.16 5.12 3.66
CA PHE A 259 -20.32 4.26 4.49
C PHE A 259 -19.50 5.00 5.54
N THR A 260 -19.66 6.31 5.72
CA THR A 260 -18.86 7.10 6.68
C THR A 260 -18.84 6.47 8.09
N PHE A 261 -20.00 6.10 8.63
CA PHE A 261 -20.09 5.49 9.95
C PHE A 261 -19.72 4.00 9.94
N THR A 262 -20.25 3.25 8.97
CA THR A 262 -20.04 1.79 8.87
C THR A 262 -18.57 1.44 8.67
N SER A 263 -17.87 2.18 7.82
CA SER A 263 -16.44 1.98 7.57
C SER A 263 -15.61 2.14 8.85
N THR A 264 -15.96 3.09 9.72
CA THR A 264 -15.23 3.32 10.98
C THR A 264 -15.29 2.10 11.90
N ALA A 265 -16.42 1.40 11.94
CA ALA A 265 -16.58 0.18 12.73
C ALA A 265 -15.82 -1.02 12.14
N TRP A 266 -15.74 -1.11 10.82
CA TRP A 266 -15.07 -2.23 10.13
C TRP A 266 -13.55 -2.09 10.05
N LEU A 267 -13.04 -0.86 10.02
CA LEU A 267 -11.63 -0.56 9.76
C LEU A 267 -10.78 -0.40 11.04
N LEU A 268 -11.24 -0.94 12.17
CA LEU A 268 -10.47 -0.92 13.40
C LEU A 268 -9.23 -1.82 13.28
N PRO A 269 -8.01 -1.30 13.56
CA PRO A 269 -6.78 -2.07 13.42
C PRO A 269 -6.73 -3.28 14.38
N GLY A 270 -7.20 -3.15 15.62
CA GLY A 270 -7.21 -4.24 16.62
C GLY A 270 -5.86 -4.98 16.72
N ASP A 271 -5.91 -6.28 17.00
CA ASP A 271 -4.73 -7.17 17.03
C ASP A 271 -4.49 -7.87 15.67
N ARG A 272 -4.84 -7.19 14.57
CA ARG A 272 -4.74 -7.75 13.21
C ARG A 272 -3.28 -7.93 12.79
N LYS A 273 -3.03 -8.91 11.92
CA LYS A 273 -1.70 -9.14 11.34
C LYS A 273 -1.37 -8.04 10.31
N ALA A 274 -0.08 -7.88 10.01
CA ALA A 274 0.38 -6.87 9.04
C ALA A 274 -0.31 -6.98 7.66
N ASN A 275 -0.51 -8.19 7.14
CA ASN A 275 -1.23 -8.41 5.87
C ASN A 275 -2.65 -7.83 5.93
N ASP A 276 -3.38 -8.11 7.02
CA ASP A 276 -4.74 -7.61 7.22
C ASP A 276 -4.74 -6.08 7.37
N LEU A 277 -3.77 -5.52 8.10
CA LEU A 277 -3.66 -4.07 8.30
C LEU A 277 -3.40 -3.32 6.99
N VAL A 278 -2.62 -3.88 6.07
CA VAL A 278 -2.41 -3.27 4.73
C VAL A 278 -3.71 -3.29 3.92
N VAL A 279 -4.45 -4.39 3.96
CA VAL A 279 -5.78 -4.49 3.32
C VAL A 279 -6.76 -3.49 3.93
N LEU A 280 -6.76 -3.33 5.25
CA LEU A 280 -7.62 -2.35 5.95
C LEU A 280 -7.20 -0.91 5.66
N ALA A 281 -5.90 -0.61 5.58
CA ALA A 281 -5.42 0.70 5.15
C ALA A 281 -5.89 1.01 3.71
N ALA A 282 -5.85 0.02 2.82
CA ALA A 282 -6.35 0.16 1.47
C ALA A 282 -7.85 0.43 1.41
N ALA A 283 -8.63 -0.35 2.16
CA ALA A 283 -10.07 -0.14 2.28
C ALA A 283 -10.39 1.24 2.89
N ALA A 284 -9.66 1.68 3.92
CA ALA A 284 -9.81 3.00 4.51
C ALA A 284 -9.54 4.13 3.51
N ALA A 285 -8.54 3.95 2.64
CA ALA A 285 -8.28 4.89 1.55
C ALA A 285 -9.45 4.95 0.55
N LEU A 286 -10.04 3.81 0.16
CA LEU A 286 -11.20 3.76 -0.75
C LEU A 286 -12.45 4.39 -0.12
N PHE A 287 -12.72 4.10 1.16
CA PHE A 287 -13.80 4.72 1.93
C PHE A 287 -13.54 6.19 2.31
N ARG A 288 -12.40 6.77 1.92
CA ARG A 288 -12.00 8.13 2.30
C ARG A 288 -12.00 8.37 3.81
N ASN A 289 -11.80 7.31 4.59
CA ASN A 289 -11.80 7.36 6.05
C ASN A 289 -10.39 7.69 6.55
N ALA A 290 -10.09 8.98 6.64
CA ALA A 290 -8.77 9.48 7.03
C ALA A 290 -8.32 8.99 8.41
N GLN A 291 -9.24 8.93 9.37
CA GLN A 291 -8.95 8.49 10.73
C GLN A 291 -8.57 7.01 10.79
N SER A 292 -9.35 6.13 10.17
CA SER A 292 -9.03 4.70 10.09
C SER A 292 -7.77 4.45 9.27
N PHE A 293 -7.53 5.24 8.21
CA PHE A 293 -6.30 5.18 7.43
C PHE A 293 -5.07 5.52 8.26
N LYS A 294 -5.11 6.63 9.02
CA LYS A 294 -4.03 7.01 9.94
C LYS A 294 -3.80 5.95 11.02
N ALA A 295 -4.88 5.41 11.60
CA ALA A 295 -4.80 4.42 12.67
C ALA A 295 -4.18 3.08 12.20
N THR A 296 -4.62 2.56 11.05
CA THR A 296 -4.11 1.30 10.48
C THR A 296 -2.66 1.43 10.02
N THR A 297 -2.30 2.53 9.36
CA THR A 297 -0.91 2.81 8.96
C THR A 297 0.00 3.07 10.16
N LYS A 298 -0.50 3.70 11.22
CA LYS A 298 0.22 3.83 12.50
C LYS A 298 0.57 2.47 13.09
N ALA A 299 -0.38 1.53 13.15
CA ALA A 299 -0.11 0.17 13.64
C ALA A 299 0.96 -0.54 12.81
N LEU A 300 0.90 -0.42 11.47
CA LEU A 300 1.95 -0.95 10.58
C LEU A 300 3.34 -0.37 10.90
N ILE A 301 3.44 0.96 11.00
CA ILE A 301 4.71 1.66 11.27
C ILE A 301 5.30 1.27 12.63
N LEU A 302 4.43 1.10 13.62
CA LEU A 302 4.82 0.80 15.00
C LEU A 302 5.29 -0.65 15.17
N ASP A 303 4.54 -1.61 14.62
CA ASP A 303 4.64 -3.01 14.98
C ASP A 303 5.27 -3.90 13.88
N TYR A 304 5.17 -3.52 12.61
CA TYR A 304 5.74 -4.32 11.54
C TYR A 304 7.21 -3.97 11.29
N GLY A 305 8.09 -4.97 11.43
CA GLY A 305 9.54 -4.80 11.26
C GLY A 305 10.10 -5.24 9.90
N GLY A 306 9.29 -5.87 9.05
CA GLY A 306 9.69 -6.38 7.73
C GLY A 306 9.56 -5.33 6.63
N SER A 307 9.89 -5.73 5.39
CA SER A 307 9.67 -4.93 4.18
C SER A 307 8.17 -4.82 3.90
N TYR A 308 7.67 -3.61 3.64
CA TYR A 308 6.26 -3.44 3.26
C TYR A 308 5.96 -4.01 1.88
N LEU A 309 6.97 -4.17 1.02
CA LEU A 309 6.82 -4.81 -0.29
C LEU A 309 6.39 -6.28 -0.15
N ASP A 310 6.79 -6.96 0.93
CA ASP A 310 6.40 -8.35 1.21
C ASP A 310 4.91 -8.49 1.54
N LEU A 311 4.23 -7.37 1.84
CA LEU A 311 2.80 -7.33 2.17
C LEU A 311 1.91 -7.07 0.94
N VAL A 312 2.51 -6.70 -0.21
CA VAL A 312 1.77 -6.41 -1.43
C VAL A 312 1.38 -7.71 -2.12
N ASN A 313 0.09 -7.82 -2.47
CA ASN A 313 -0.45 -8.94 -3.24
C ASN A 313 -1.24 -8.44 -4.45
N GLN A 314 -1.56 -9.36 -5.37
CA GLN A 314 -2.24 -9.04 -6.63
C GLN A 314 -3.61 -8.35 -6.44
N GLU A 315 -4.33 -8.66 -5.36
CA GLU A 315 -5.61 -8.04 -5.05
C GLU A 315 -5.43 -6.57 -4.68
N LEU A 316 -4.48 -6.26 -3.80
CA LEU A 316 -4.09 -4.90 -3.42
C LEU A 316 -3.60 -4.06 -4.62
N GLU A 317 -2.82 -4.66 -5.51
CA GLU A 317 -2.35 -4.00 -6.74
C GLU A 317 -3.50 -3.67 -7.71
N SER A 318 -4.59 -4.43 -7.67
CA SER A 318 -5.75 -4.24 -8.54
C SER A 318 -6.82 -3.32 -7.95
N ALA A 319 -6.98 -3.32 -6.62
CA ALA A 319 -8.00 -2.58 -5.89
C ALA A 319 -7.64 -1.11 -5.68
N LEU A 320 -6.34 -0.83 -5.60
CA LEU A 320 -5.79 0.52 -5.53
C LEU A 320 -4.87 0.72 -6.71
N ASP A 321 -4.77 1.96 -7.18
CA ASP A 321 -3.47 2.41 -7.66
C ASP A 321 -2.57 2.47 -6.42
N TRP A 322 -2.00 1.33 -6.01
CA TRP A 322 -1.13 1.19 -4.83
C TRP A 322 0.10 2.12 -4.90
N ARG A 323 0.25 2.75 -6.07
CA ARG A 323 1.04 3.94 -6.34
C ARG A 323 0.83 5.10 -5.38
N VAL A 324 -0.32 5.17 -4.74
CA VAL A 324 -0.66 6.17 -3.73
C VAL A 324 -0.01 5.86 -2.37
N VAL A 325 0.06 4.58 -1.94
CA VAL A 325 0.53 4.24 -0.58
C VAL A 325 2.00 3.81 -0.54
N CYS A 326 2.52 3.13 -1.57
CA CYS A 326 3.90 2.62 -1.56
C CYS A 326 4.69 2.74 -2.89
N ARG A 327 4.10 3.06 -4.06
CA ARG A 327 4.87 3.01 -5.34
C ARG A 327 4.42 3.92 -6.47
N SER A 328 4.68 5.23 -6.44
CA SER A 328 4.37 6.10 -7.60
C SER A 328 5.14 5.68 -8.86
N TYR A 329 4.54 4.92 -9.77
CA TYR A 329 4.96 4.94 -11.18
C TYR A 329 4.05 5.91 -11.90
N GLU A 330 4.51 7.12 -12.17
CA GLU A 330 3.94 7.87 -13.27
C GLU A 330 4.79 7.50 -14.50
N LEU A 331 4.17 6.90 -15.51
CA LEU A 331 4.77 6.77 -16.84
C LEU A 331 4.86 8.17 -17.47
N LEU A 332 5.68 9.04 -16.90
CA LEU A 332 6.13 10.23 -17.58
C LEU A 332 7.38 9.85 -18.36
N HIS A 333 7.22 9.90 -19.68
CA HIS A 333 8.32 9.93 -20.63
C HIS A 333 9.48 10.79 -20.12
N ARG A 334 10.70 10.25 -20.28
CA ARG A 334 11.99 10.96 -20.35
C ARG A 334 12.74 11.14 -19.01
N ARG A 335 13.51 10.08 -18.67
CA ARG A 335 14.94 10.13 -18.30
C ARG A 335 15.39 11.30 -17.39
N THR A 336 15.24 11.18 -16.08
CA THR A 336 16.27 11.51 -15.05
C THR A 336 15.74 11.16 -13.64
N LEU A 337 16.41 10.22 -12.94
CA LEU A 337 16.27 9.88 -11.52
C LEU A 337 14.84 9.58 -11.00
N LEU A 338 14.45 8.30 -11.07
CA LEU A 338 13.30 7.75 -10.33
C LEU A 338 13.59 7.86 -8.83
N THR A 339 12.82 8.68 -8.10
CA THR A 339 12.76 8.54 -6.64
C THR A 339 11.52 7.72 -6.32
N GLU A 340 11.71 6.42 -6.18
CA GLU A 340 10.70 5.54 -5.60
C GLU A 340 10.37 6.05 -4.19
N ARG A 341 9.12 6.41 -3.92
CA ARG A 341 8.69 6.87 -2.59
C ARG A 341 7.75 5.87 -1.94
N ASP A 342 8.27 5.20 -0.93
CA ASP A 342 7.49 4.42 0.02
C ASP A 342 7.16 5.31 1.23
N PHE A 343 5.91 5.79 1.30
CA PHE A 343 5.47 6.68 2.38
C PHE A 343 5.52 5.98 3.75
N LEU A 344 5.25 4.68 3.80
CA LEU A 344 5.32 3.91 5.04
C LEU A 344 6.78 3.79 5.50
N GLU A 345 7.74 3.50 4.61
CA GLU A 345 9.16 3.47 4.98
C GLU A 345 9.68 4.84 5.40
N GLU A 346 9.30 5.90 4.69
CA GLU A 346 9.71 7.25 5.03
C GLU A 346 9.24 7.63 6.44
N GLN A 347 7.95 7.39 6.76
CA GLN A 347 7.44 7.66 8.10
C GLN A 347 8.06 6.74 9.15
N ARG A 348 8.29 5.45 8.84
CA ARG A 348 8.93 4.51 9.75
C ARG A 348 10.33 4.98 10.12
N ASN A 349 11.12 5.41 9.14
CA ASN A 349 12.48 5.90 9.35
C ASN A 349 12.50 7.24 10.09
N ARG A 350 11.57 8.14 9.79
CA ARG A 350 11.39 9.40 10.53
C ARG A 350 11.06 9.14 12.00
N ALA A 351 10.09 8.26 12.26
CA ALA A 351 9.68 7.91 13.62
C ALA A 351 10.80 7.19 14.40
N ARG A 352 11.59 6.32 13.74
CA ARG A 352 12.79 5.72 14.34
C ARG A 352 13.83 6.77 14.71
N LEU A 353 14.08 7.75 13.84
CA LEU A 353 15.03 8.83 14.08
C LEU A 353 14.58 9.72 15.24
N GLU A 354 13.30 10.12 15.26
CA GLU A 354 12.74 10.93 16.34
C GLU A 354 12.77 10.16 17.69
N LEU A 355 12.45 8.87 17.69
CA LEU A 355 12.60 8.02 18.88
C LEU A 355 14.06 7.96 19.33
N ALA A 356 14.99 7.77 18.41
CA ALA A 356 16.43 7.75 18.71
C ALA A 356 16.89 9.08 19.34
N GLU A 357 16.42 10.21 18.83
CA GLU A 357 16.70 11.53 19.41
C GLU A 357 16.11 11.69 20.82
N ILE A 358 14.88 11.24 21.03
CA ILE A 358 14.24 11.24 22.36
C ILE A 358 15.07 10.42 23.35
N LEU A 359 15.48 9.22 22.95
CA LEU A 359 16.29 8.33 23.79
C LEU A 359 17.66 8.93 24.09
N ILE A 360 18.37 9.45 23.09
CA ILE A 360 19.69 10.07 23.25
C ILE A 360 19.59 11.29 24.15
N GLN A 361 18.65 12.21 23.92
CA GLN A 361 18.55 13.43 24.70
C GLN A 361 18.30 13.19 26.19
N GLY A 362 17.87 11.99 26.60
CA GLY A 362 17.78 11.58 27.99
C GLY A 362 19.06 11.82 28.79
N PHE A 363 20.26 11.70 28.21
CA PHE A 363 21.50 11.94 28.96
C PHE A 363 21.68 13.40 29.43
N ASN A 364 20.93 14.34 28.84
CA ASN A 364 20.91 15.75 29.27
C ASN A 364 20.04 15.99 30.51
N SER A 365 19.32 14.97 31.01
CA SER A 365 18.54 15.08 32.23
C SER A 365 19.46 15.26 33.45
N GLY A 366 19.22 16.33 34.21
CA GLY A 366 19.99 16.71 35.40
C GLY A 366 21.24 17.52 35.08
N SER A 367 21.39 18.69 35.71
CA SER A 367 22.54 19.57 35.50
C SER A 367 23.17 19.97 36.83
N CYS A 368 24.50 20.00 36.87
CA CYS A 368 25.25 20.67 37.92
C CYS A 368 26.23 21.64 37.25
N CYS A 369 26.13 22.93 37.57
CA CYS A 369 26.96 23.98 36.98
C CYS A 369 28.44 23.93 37.43
N HIS A 370 28.79 23.12 38.44
CA HIS A 370 30.12 23.11 39.07
C HIS A 370 31.11 22.10 38.47
N ARG A 371 30.83 21.50 37.31
CA ARG A 371 31.70 20.49 36.65
C ARG A 371 32.16 19.37 37.58
N CYS A 372 31.34 19.00 38.57
CA CYS A 372 31.67 17.97 39.58
C CYS A 372 31.54 16.52 39.06
N GLY A 373 31.27 16.35 37.76
CA GLY A 373 31.07 15.04 37.13
C GLY A 373 29.71 14.40 37.38
N TRP A 374 28.83 15.00 38.20
CA TRP A 374 27.51 14.43 38.53
C TRP A 374 26.65 14.12 37.30
N SER A 375 26.47 15.09 36.40
CA SER A 375 25.68 14.86 35.17
C SER A 375 26.35 13.84 34.25
N SER A 376 27.69 13.85 34.15
CA SER A 376 28.44 12.96 33.29
C SER A 376 28.34 11.49 33.71
N LYS A 377 28.35 11.18 35.01
CA LYS A 377 28.20 9.79 35.50
C LYS A 377 26.78 9.24 35.24
N TYR A 378 25.77 10.08 35.42
CA TYR A 378 24.36 9.72 35.20
C TYR A 378 24.10 9.54 33.71
N ALA A 379 24.62 10.44 32.87
CA ALA A 379 24.66 10.29 31.42
C ALA A 379 25.31 8.95 31.02
N TYR A 380 26.48 8.64 31.56
CA TYR A 380 27.20 7.40 31.24
C TYR A 380 26.42 6.13 31.65
N ALA A 381 25.89 6.08 32.88
CA ALA A 381 25.06 4.97 33.35
C ALA A 381 23.79 4.78 32.49
N TYR A 382 23.20 5.88 32.02
CA TYR A 382 22.07 5.87 31.12
C TYR A 382 22.43 5.32 29.73
N LEU A 383 23.55 5.75 29.15
CA LEU A 383 24.04 5.21 27.87
C LEU A 383 24.32 3.70 27.96
N GLN A 384 24.92 3.23 29.05
CA GLN A 384 25.10 1.78 29.28
C GLN A 384 23.75 1.05 29.39
N SER A 385 22.73 1.69 29.96
CA SER A 385 21.39 1.11 30.09
C SER A 385 20.71 0.99 28.72
N LEU A 386 20.86 1.99 27.84
CA LEU A 386 20.40 1.94 26.46
C LEU A 386 21.10 0.83 25.67
N GLU A 387 22.42 0.70 25.80
CA GLU A 387 23.19 -0.36 25.14
C GLU A 387 22.74 -1.74 25.60
N LYS A 388 22.63 -1.97 26.92
CA LYS A 388 22.14 -3.24 27.49
C LYS A 388 20.72 -3.60 27.05
N ALA A 389 19.86 -2.60 26.88
CA ALA A 389 18.49 -2.78 26.41
C ALA A 389 18.38 -2.89 24.87
N ASN A 390 19.50 -2.77 24.14
CA ASN A 390 19.55 -2.73 22.68
C ASN A 390 18.71 -1.60 22.05
N LEU A 391 18.70 -0.44 22.73
CA LEU A 391 17.96 0.77 22.35
C LEU A 391 18.86 1.84 21.71
N TRP A 392 20.06 1.44 21.29
CA TRP A 392 20.92 2.33 20.51
C TRP A 392 20.26 2.62 19.14
N PRO A 393 20.38 3.83 18.57
CA PRO A 393 19.68 4.22 17.34
C PRO A 393 19.78 3.22 16.19
N THR A 394 20.97 2.64 16.00
CA THR A 394 21.25 1.66 14.94
C THR A 394 20.56 0.32 15.14
N SER A 395 20.08 0.04 16.35
CA SER A 395 19.45 -1.22 16.75
C SER A 395 17.92 -1.18 16.75
N ILE A 396 17.32 0.02 16.64
CA ILE A 396 15.85 0.20 16.70
C ILE A 396 15.23 -0.31 15.40
N ARG A 397 14.67 -1.52 15.45
CA ARG A 397 13.92 -2.11 14.32
C ARG A 397 12.42 -1.93 14.47
N ASN A 398 11.84 -2.31 15.60
CA ASN A 398 10.42 -2.17 15.88
C ASN A 398 10.21 -1.04 16.91
N ILE A 399 9.34 -0.09 16.59
CA ILE A 399 9.19 1.15 17.36
C ILE A 399 8.42 0.87 18.65
N SER A 400 7.30 0.14 18.60
CA SER A 400 6.53 -0.22 19.81
C SER A 400 7.38 -0.96 20.83
N LYS A 401 8.10 -1.99 20.39
CA LYS A 401 9.00 -2.78 21.24
C LYS A 401 10.09 -1.91 21.85
N ALA A 402 10.66 -0.99 21.07
CA ALA A 402 11.67 -0.07 21.58
C ALA A 402 11.09 0.90 22.63
N ILE A 403 9.87 1.41 22.42
CA ILE A 403 9.14 2.25 23.38
C ILE A 403 8.85 1.47 24.67
N GLU A 404 8.36 0.23 24.57
CA GLU A 404 8.09 -0.65 25.70
C GLU A 404 9.37 -0.94 26.50
N GLN A 405 10.44 -1.34 25.81
CA GLN A 405 11.74 -1.60 26.43
C GLN A 405 12.32 -0.35 27.09
N ALA A 406 12.16 0.83 26.46
CA ALA A 406 12.55 2.08 27.08
C ALA A 406 11.74 2.28 28.36
N GLY A 407 10.41 2.21 28.30
CA GLY A 407 9.50 2.34 29.44
C GLY A 407 9.86 1.45 30.64
N ASN A 408 10.27 0.22 30.36
CA ASN A 408 10.66 -0.78 31.36
C ASN A 408 12.13 -0.70 31.80
N MET A 409 12.90 0.27 31.28
CA MET A 409 14.29 0.44 31.66
C MET A 409 14.40 0.79 33.14
N PRO A 410 15.25 0.08 33.91
CA PRO A 410 15.47 0.41 35.31
C PRO A 410 16.11 1.80 35.43
N GLN A 411 15.94 2.44 36.59
CA GLN A 411 16.59 3.70 36.85
C GLN A 411 18.11 3.56 36.72
N SER A 412 18.72 4.38 35.87
CA SER A 412 20.16 4.34 35.63
C SER A 412 20.89 4.97 36.81
N ILE A 413 21.47 4.13 37.67
CA ILE A 413 22.23 4.55 38.85
C ILE A 413 23.72 4.36 38.56
N PRO A 414 24.54 5.42 38.63
CA PRO A 414 25.98 5.31 38.44
C PRO A 414 26.65 4.45 39.52
N THR A 415 27.63 3.67 39.10
CA THR A 415 28.48 2.89 40.01
C THR A 415 29.74 3.66 40.43
N GLU A 416 30.09 4.72 39.70
CA GLU A 416 31.30 5.50 39.91
C GLU A 416 31.14 6.49 41.09
N PRO A 417 32.17 6.63 41.94
CA PRO A 417 32.15 7.61 43.01
C PRO A 417 32.16 9.04 42.45
N SER A 418 31.46 9.95 43.12
CA SER A 418 31.45 11.37 42.75
C SER A 418 32.60 12.11 43.39
N VAL A 419 33.19 13.07 42.66
CA VAL A 419 34.06 14.08 43.28
C VAL A 419 33.18 14.92 44.22
N ALA A 420 33.71 15.27 45.39
CA ALA A 420 33.00 16.09 46.35
C ALA A 420 32.49 17.38 45.70
N CYS A 421 31.19 17.64 45.81
CA CYS A 421 30.56 18.85 45.27
C CYS A 421 30.05 19.71 46.41
N GLN A 422 30.48 20.96 46.48
CA GLN A 422 30.01 21.93 47.46
C GLN A 422 28.48 22.15 47.43
N TYR A 423 27.83 21.80 46.32
CA TYR A 423 26.41 21.98 46.08
C TYR A 423 25.67 20.65 45.91
N GLU A 424 26.17 19.57 46.52
CA GLU A 424 25.57 18.24 46.43
C GLU A 424 24.07 18.22 46.81
N ARG A 425 23.66 19.07 47.75
CA ARG A 425 22.24 19.23 48.13
C ARG A 425 21.31 19.66 46.98
N ASN A 426 21.86 20.27 45.93
CA ASN A 426 21.12 20.71 44.75
C ASN A 426 21.11 19.64 43.65
N HIS A 427 21.78 18.50 43.85
CA HIS A 427 21.74 17.41 42.89
C HIS A 427 20.38 16.73 42.96
N THR A 428 19.72 16.65 41.81
CA THR A 428 18.53 15.83 41.61
C THR A 428 18.88 14.64 40.75
N VAL A 429 18.46 13.45 41.18
CA VAL A 429 18.57 12.23 40.37
C VAL A 429 17.65 12.38 39.15
N PRO A 430 18.17 12.23 37.92
CA PRO A 430 17.37 12.28 36.71
C PRO A 430 16.23 11.26 36.71
N GLN A 431 15.05 11.66 36.22
CA GLN A 431 13.88 10.79 36.08
C GLN A 431 13.66 10.44 34.61
N TYR A 432 14.63 9.78 33.97
CA TYR A 432 14.66 9.55 32.51
C TYR A 432 13.34 9.05 31.91
N ASN A 433 12.66 8.11 32.58
CA ASN A 433 11.40 7.56 32.10
C ASN A 433 10.28 8.61 32.09
N ARG A 434 10.22 9.45 33.12
CA ARG A 434 9.27 10.56 33.21
C ARG A 434 9.62 11.68 32.23
N ASP A 435 10.90 12.04 32.17
CA ASP A 435 11.40 13.15 31.36
C ASP A 435 11.16 12.93 29.85
N ARG A 436 11.22 11.67 29.39
CA ARG A 436 10.93 11.33 27.99
C ARG A 436 9.46 11.04 27.72
N GLY A 437 8.64 10.74 28.74
CA GLY A 437 7.27 10.25 28.61
C GLY A 437 6.40 11.12 27.69
N GLY A 438 6.34 12.43 27.96
CA GLY A 438 5.55 13.36 27.15
C GLY A 438 6.04 13.48 25.70
N ARG A 439 7.34 13.27 25.44
CA ARG A 439 7.89 13.31 24.07
C ARG A 439 7.56 12.03 23.30
N VAL A 440 7.57 10.89 23.98
CA VAL A 440 7.12 9.61 23.39
C VAL A 440 5.63 9.67 23.07
N GLU A 441 4.81 10.25 23.95
CA GLU A 441 3.38 10.45 23.71
C GLU A 441 3.13 11.32 22.47
N LEU A 442 3.80 12.47 22.37
CA LEU A 442 3.75 13.34 21.18
C LEU A 442 4.20 12.62 19.90
N LEU A 443 5.27 11.82 19.96
CA LEU A 443 5.70 10.98 18.84
C LEU A 443 4.57 10.02 18.43
N MET A 444 3.95 9.33 19.39
CA MET A 444 2.87 8.38 19.11
C MET A 444 1.63 9.06 18.47
N GLU A 445 1.28 10.27 18.85
CA GLU A 445 0.17 11.04 18.26
C GLU A 445 0.42 11.41 16.79
N ARG A 446 1.68 11.67 16.44
CA ARG A 446 2.12 12.10 15.11
C ARG A 446 2.31 10.94 14.13
N ILE A 447 2.61 9.73 14.61
CA ILE A 447 2.78 8.55 13.76
C ILE A 447 1.48 8.19 13.03
N GLY A 448 1.63 7.80 11.76
CA GLY A 448 0.55 7.42 10.84
C GLY A 448 0.57 8.26 9.59
N LEU A 449 0.01 7.73 8.50
CA LEU A 449 -0.08 8.46 7.23
C LEU A 449 -1.34 9.32 7.19
N CYS A 450 -1.23 10.53 6.66
CA CYS A 450 -2.38 11.36 6.33
C CYS A 450 -2.88 11.02 4.93
N LEU A 451 -4.16 10.67 4.83
CA LEU A 451 -4.78 10.27 3.57
C LEU A 451 -4.72 11.38 2.50
N HIS A 452 -4.91 12.65 2.90
CA HIS A 452 -4.82 13.77 1.98
C HIS A 452 -3.41 13.93 1.42
N CYS A 453 -2.38 13.94 2.29
CA CYS A 453 -0.98 14.10 1.89
C CYS A 453 -0.52 12.99 0.95
N VAL A 454 -0.94 11.76 1.25
CA VAL A 454 -0.71 10.57 0.44
C VAL A 454 -1.34 10.72 -0.95
N ARG A 455 -2.60 11.14 -1.04
CA ARG A 455 -3.29 11.38 -2.32
C ARG A 455 -2.72 12.55 -3.13
N SER A 456 -2.24 13.59 -2.45
CA SER A 456 -1.68 14.79 -3.09
C SER A 456 -0.18 14.70 -3.39
N GLY A 457 0.49 13.60 -3.01
CA GLY A 457 1.94 13.46 -3.12
C GLY A 457 2.75 14.48 -2.30
N SER A 458 2.16 15.08 -1.26
CA SER A 458 2.76 16.18 -0.49
C SER A 458 3.40 15.69 0.80
N THR A 459 4.64 16.12 1.07
CA THR A 459 5.44 15.70 2.24
C THR A 459 5.52 16.75 3.35
N ASN A 460 4.80 17.87 3.24
CA ASN A 460 4.94 18.96 4.20
C ASN A 460 4.28 18.61 5.54
N SER A 461 5.02 17.95 6.45
CA SER A 461 4.52 17.44 7.73
C SER A 461 3.95 18.55 8.61
N ASN A 462 4.54 19.75 8.56
CA ASN A 462 4.07 20.90 9.32
C ASN A 462 2.70 21.41 8.86
N TYR A 463 2.37 21.21 7.58
CA TYR A 463 1.04 21.52 7.03
C TYR A 463 0.05 20.42 7.39
N CYS A 464 0.46 19.16 7.19
CA CYS A 464 -0.31 17.96 7.55
C CYS A 464 -0.82 18.00 9.01
N GLU A 465 0.04 18.32 9.97
CA GLU A 465 -0.29 18.33 11.40
C GLU A 465 -1.27 19.43 11.83
N ARG A 466 -1.53 20.43 10.97
CA ARG A 466 -2.33 21.61 11.33
C ARG A 466 -3.65 21.73 10.57
N THR A 467 -3.78 21.08 9.41
CA THR A 467 -4.90 21.34 8.50
C THR A 467 -5.66 20.10 8.03
N HIS A 468 -5.10 18.90 8.16
CA HIS A 468 -5.69 17.67 7.63
C HIS A 468 -5.93 16.66 8.76
N GLU A 469 -6.98 16.88 9.55
CA GLU A 469 -7.53 15.89 10.48
C GLU A 469 -8.62 15.05 9.82
#